data_AF-A0A5H2X4S2-F1
#
_entry.id   AF-A0A5H2X4S2-F1
#
_cell.length_a   1.000
_cell.length_b   1.000
_cell.length_c   1.000
_cell.angle_alpha   90.00
_cell.angle_beta   90.00
_cell.angle_gamma   90.00
#
_symmetry.space_group_name_H-M   'P 1'
#
loop_
_entity.id
_entity.type
_entity.pdbx_description
1 polymer ?
#
loop_
_entity_poly.entity_id
_entity_poly.type
_entity_poly.pdbx_seq_one_letter_code
_entity_poly.pdbx_strand_id
1 'polypeptide(L)'
;MSLIINSWDAFKYHWRVWDLSGFRGPRRQSIWYIPHKLYMIVITLLFPIYYPTCFTVESLLADNLNDFCEVIYIAMADVTLNIKFLTLFIVRQQLLELRPILKRLDARAKTEEEIGVLQDGIDSAKKCFLIILRLFYSA
;
A
#
# COMPACT_ATOMS: atom_id res chain seq x y z
N MET A 1 31.91 10.35 -10.53
CA MET A 1 31.40 9.56 -9.38
C MET A 1 30.13 8.90 -9.86
N SER A 2 30.16 7.61 -10.22
CA SER A 2 28.98 6.94 -10.78
C SER A 2 27.87 6.90 -9.74
N LEU A 3 26.79 7.65 -9.95
CA LEU A 3 25.57 7.54 -9.16
C LEU A 3 25.05 6.11 -9.31
N ILE A 4 25.08 5.35 -8.22
CA ILE A 4 24.47 4.02 -8.20
C ILE A 4 22.96 4.26 -8.15
N ILE A 5 22.29 4.08 -9.28
CA ILE A 5 20.84 4.21 -9.37
C ILE A 5 20.15 3.01 -8.71
N ASN A 6 19.00 3.28 -8.10
CA ASN A 6 18.20 2.28 -7.39
C ASN A 6 16.72 2.53 -7.67
N SER A 7 16.19 1.95 -8.75
CA SER A 7 14.80 2.12 -9.16
C SER A 7 13.79 1.58 -8.15
N TRP A 8 14.24 0.75 -7.19
CA TRP A 8 13.44 0.35 -6.04
C TRP A 8 12.94 1.53 -5.20
N ASP A 9 13.69 2.65 -5.21
CA ASP A 9 13.36 3.85 -4.44
C ASP A 9 12.21 4.67 -5.05
N ALA A 10 11.83 4.40 -6.30
CA ALA A 10 10.60 4.95 -6.89
C ALA A 10 9.36 4.58 -6.05
N PHE A 11 9.40 3.40 -5.42
CA PHE A 11 8.30 2.86 -4.62
C PHE A 11 8.52 3.04 -3.11
N LYS A 12 9.50 3.86 -2.69
CA LYS A 12 9.86 4.05 -1.27
C LYS A 12 8.67 4.35 -0.36
N TYR A 13 7.76 5.22 -0.82
CA TYR A 13 6.58 5.57 -0.02
C TYR A 13 5.53 4.45 0.01
N HIS A 14 5.32 3.76 -1.11
CA HIS A 14 4.46 2.56 -1.15
C HIS A 14 4.96 1.50 -0.17
N TRP A 15 6.28 1.30 -0.10
CA TRP A 15 6.89 0.37 0.85
C TRP A 15 6.71 0.78 2.30
N ARG A 16 6.80 2.08 2.61
CA ARG A 16 6.49 2.57 3.96
C ARG A 16 5.03 2.32 4.33
N VAL A 17 4.10 2.55 3.41
CA VAL A 17 2.68 2.23 3.64
C VAL A 17 2.54 0.73 3.92
N TRP A 18 3.24 -0.13 3.18
CA TRP A 18 3.20 -1.57 3.41
C TRP A 18 3.81 -2.01 4.75
N ASP A 19 4.89 -1.35 5.19
CA ASP A 19 5.49 -1.59 6.51
C ASP A 19 4.46 -1.23 7.61
N LEU A 20 3.77 -0.08 7.46
CA LEU A 20 2.73 0.36 8.39
C LEU A 20 1.49 -0.54 8.34
N SER A 21 1.05 -0.99 7.17
CA SER A 21 -0.11 -1.88 7.03
C SER A 21 0.18 -3.34 7.40
N GLY A 22 1.41 -3.68 7.80
CA GLY A 22 1.79 -5.04 8.20
C GLY A 22 2.00 -6.01 7.03
N PHE A 23 2.06 -5.52 5.78
CA PHE A 23 2.30 -6.36 4.60
C PHE A 23 3.75 -6.78 4.45
N ARG A 24 4.66 -5.91 4.89
CA ARG A 24 6.11 -6.11 4.76
C ARG A 24 6.71 -6.37 6.13
N GLY A 25 6.67 -7.64 6.52
CA GLY A 25 7.16 -8.08 7.83
C GLY A 25 8.67 -8.31 7.89
N PRO A 26 9.22 -8.36 9.12
CA PRO A 26 10.63 -8.68 9.33
C PRO A 26 10.92 -10.11 8.86
N ARG A 27 12.18 -10.39 8.53
CA ARG A 27 12.62 -11.75 8.18
C ARG A 27 12.23 -12.72 9.30
N ARG A 28 11.89 -13.97 8.94
CA ARG A 28 11.46 -15.03 9.87
C ARG A 28 12.42 -15.26 11.06
N GLN A 29 13.69 -14.92 10.90
CA GLN A 29 14.74 -15.07 11.91
C GLN A 29 14.80 -13.90 12.92
N SER A 30 14.01 -12.85 12.74
CA SER A 30 13.98 -11.70 13.64
C SER A 30 13.13 -12.00 14.89
N ILE A 31 13.58 -11.52 16.05
CA ILE A 31 12.82 -11.56 17.32
C ILE A 31 11.46 -10.86 17.17
N TRP A 32 11.36 -9.89 16.26
CA TRP A 32 10.13 -9.15 15.96
C TRP A 32 9.14 -9.90 15.07
N TYR A 33 9.47 -11.11 14.60
CA TYR A 33 8.60 -11.86 13.70
C TYR A 33 7.25 -12.23 14.35
N ILE A 34 7.26 -12.68 15.61
CA ILE A 34 6.03 -13.09 16.32
C ILE A 34 5.15 -11.87 16.63
N PRO A 35 5.65 -10.78 17.26
CA PRO A 35 4.85 -9.56 17.48
C PRO A 35 4.30 -8.99 16.17
N HIS A 36 5.11 -8.96 15.10
CA HIS A 36 4.66 -8.45 13.81
C HIS A 36 3.58 -9.33 13.17
N LYS A 37 3.67 -10.65 13.32
CA LYS A 37 2.63 -11.57 12.82
C LYS A 37 1.30 -11.34 13.54
N LEU A 38 1.33 -11.13 14.85
CA LEU A 38 0.12 -10.79 15.61
C LEU A 38 -0.46 -9.45 15.16
N TYR A 39 0.39 -8.42 15.00
CA TYR A 39 0.01 -7.12 14.46
C TYR A 39 -0.67 -7.24 13.08
N MET A 40 -0.07 -7.99 12.16
CA MET A 40 -0.63 -8.24 10.83
C MET A 40 -2.01 -8.89 10.90
N ILE A 41 -2.20 -9.90 11.76
CA ILE A 41 -3.50 -10.55 11.95
C ILE A 41 -4.53 -9.55 12.46
N VAL A 42 -4.18 -8.75 13.48
CA VAL A 42 -5.07 -7.73 14.05
C VAL A 42 -5.48 -6.71 12.98
N ILE A 43 -4.54 -6.13 12.25
CA ILE A 43 -4.84 -5.16 11.18
C ILE A 43 -5.68 -5.77 10.06
N THR A 44 -5.40 -7.02 9.68
CA THR A 44 -6.13 -7.70 8.61
C THR A 44 -7.56 -8.05 9.03
N LEU A 45 -7.81 -8.32 10.31
CA LEU A 45 -9.14 -8.63 10.84
C LEU A 45 -9.92 -7.40 11.29
N LEU A 46 -9.24 -6.29 11.61
CA LEU A 46 -9.87 -5.07 12.09
C LEU A 46 -10.91 -4.56 11.10
N PHE A 47 -10.53 -4.37 9.84
CA PHE A 47 -11.42 -3.79 8.83
C PHE A 47 -12.58 -4.73 8.44
N PRO A 48 -12.37 -6.04 8.18
CA PRO A 48 -13.46 -6.96 7.87
C PRO A 48 -14.46 -7.19 9.01
N ILE A 49 -14.14 -6.86 10.26
CA ILE A 49 -15.06 -6.98 11.40
C ILE A 49 -15.71 -5.63 11.71
N TYR A 50 -14.91 -4.56 11.76
CA TYR A 50 -15.36 -3.22 12.08
C TYR A 50 -16.43 -2.73 11.10
N TYR A 51 -16.16 -2.84 9.79
CA TYR A 51 -17.06 -2.27 8.79
C TYR A 51 -18.43 -2.95 8.71
N PRO A 52 -18.56 -4.29 8.69
CA PRO A 52 -19.87 -4.93 8.75
C PRO A 52 -20.65 -4.60 10.01
N THR A 53 -19.94 -4.38 11.14
CA THR A 53 -20.56 -3.97 12.40
C THR A 53 -21.12 -2.55 12.28
N CYS A 54 -20.32 -1.59 11.81
CA CYS A 54 -20.78 -0.22 11.54
C CYS A 54 -21.94 -0.20 10.55
N PHE A 55 -21.82 -0.92 9.42
CA PHE A 55 -22.89 -1.02 8.42
C PHE A 55 -24.19 -1.54 9.03
N THR A 56 -24.13 -2.57 9.87
CA THR A 56 -25.31 -3.16 10.52
C THR A 56 -25.96 -2.16 11.48
N VAL A 57 -25.16 -1.49 12.32
CA VAL A 57 -25.66 -0.49 13.28
C VAL A 57 -26.29 0.70 12.55
N GLU A 58 -25.58 1.30 11.59
CA GLU A 58 -26.06 2.45 10.82
C GLU A 58 -27.29 2.10 9.98
N SER A 59 -27.34 0.90 9.39
CA SER A 59 -28.52 0.43 8.64
C SER A 59 -29.75 0.26 9.54
N LEU A 60 -29.56 -0.13 10.81
CA LEU A 60 -30.66 -0.26 11.77
C LEU A 60 -31.13 1.10 12.32
N LEU A 61 -30.25 2.10 12.32
CA LEU A 61 -30.54 3.46 12.76
C LEU A 61 -31.02 4.38 11.64
N ALA A 62 -31.00 3.92 10.38
CA ALA A 62 -31.44 4.71 9.24
C ALA A 62 -32.96 4.99 9.32
N ASP A 63 -33.31 6.27 9.46
CA ASP A 63 -34.71 6.71 9.59
C ASP A 63 -35.46 6.72 8.25
N ASN A 64 -34.73 6.74 7.13
CA ASN A 64 -35.31 6.80 5.79
C ASN A 64 -34.43 6.09 4.73
N LEU A 65 -34.99 5.93 3.53
CA LEU A 65 -34.32 5.24 2.43
C LEU A 65 -33.06 5.98 1.94
N ASN A 66 -33.00 7.30 2.05
CA ASN A 66 -31.85 8.08 1.63
C ASN A 66 -30.64 7.81 2.54
N ASP A 67 -30.86 7.81 3.86
CA ASP A 67 -29.82 7.50 4.85
C ASP A 67 -29.31 6.06 4.66
N PHE A 68 -30.22 5.13 4.41
CA PHE A 68 -29.85 3.74 4.09
C PHE A 68 -29.00 3.64 2.81
N CYS A 69 -29.33 4.40 1.76
CA CYS A 69 -28.54 4.44 0.54
C CYS A 69 -27.13 5.03 0.76
N GLU A 70 -26.99 6.04 1.62
CA GLU A 70 -25.69 6.60 2.00
C GLU A 70 -24.82 5.55 2.71
N VAL A 71 -25.41 4.82 3.66
CA VAL A 71 -24.73 3.73 4.38
C VAL A 71 -24.29 2.61 3.43
N ILE A 72 -25.13 2.22 2.45
CA ILE A 72 -24.75 1.27 1.40
C ILE A 72 -23.61 1.80 0.54
N TYR A 73 -23.65 3.07 0.14
CA TYR A 73 -22.62 3.66 -0.71
C TYR A 73 -21.24 3.59 -0.04
N ILE A 74 -21.19 3.96 1.24
CA ILE A 74 -19.97 3.86 2.07
C ILE A 74 -19.52 2.40 2.15
N ALA A 75 -20.44 1.47 2.47
CA ALA A 75 -20.10 0.05 2.58
C ALA A 75 -19.55 -0.54 1.27
N MET A 76 -20.06 -0.14 0.11
CA MET A 76 -19.54 -0.58 -1.19
C MET A 76 -18.11 -0.11 -1.44
N ALA A 77 -17.79 1.13 -1.06
CA ALA A 77 -16.43 1.65 -1.14
C ALA A 77 -15.47 0.85 -0.24
N ASP A 78 -15.91 0.55 0.99
CA ASP A 78 -15.13 -0.24 1.94
C ASP A 78 -14.93 -1.69 1.49
N VAL A 79 -15.96 -2.35 0.95
CA VAL A 79 -15.84 -3.69 0.37
C VAL A 79 -14.82 -3.68 -0.77
N THR A 80 -14.85 -2.67 -1.63
CA THR A 80 -13.88 -2.52 -2.72
C THR A 80 -12.45 -2.38 -2.19
N LEU A 81 -12.25 -1.61 -1.12
CA LEU A 81 -10.95 -1.48 -0.46
C LEU A 81 -10.48 -2.81 0.13
N ASN A 82 -11.36 -3.55 0.82
CA ASN A 82 -11.04 -4.85 1.41
C ASN A 82 -10.65 -5.88 0.34
N ILE A 83 -11.33 -5.90 -0.82
CA ILE A 83 -10.95 -6.76 -1.95
C ILE A 83 -9.54 -6.41 -2.44
N LYS A 84 -9.25 -5.12 -2.65
CA LYS A 84 -7.90 -4.67 -3.05
C LYS A 84 -6.85 -5.07 -2.01
N PHE A 85 -7.16 -4.92 -0.73
CA PHE A 85 -6.30 -5.30 0.38
C PHE A 85 -5.99 -6.79 0.37
N LEU A 86 -7.02 -7.64 0.16
CA LEU A 86 -6.87 -9.08 0.05
C LEU A 86 -6.03 -9.48 -1.18
N THR A 87 -6.29 -8.87 -2.34
CA THR A 87 -5.47 -9.10 -3.55
C THR A 87 -4.01 -8.77 -3.29
N LEU A 88 -3.73 -7.59 -2.72
CA LEU A 88 -2.38 -7.18 -2.34
C LEU A 88 -1.75 -8.16 -1.35
N PHE A 89 -2.50 -8.63 -0.35
CA PHE A 89 -2.03 -9.64 0.59
C PHE A 89 -1.59 -10.91 -0.15
N ILE A 90 -2.41 -11.42 -1.07
CA ILE A 90 -2.12 -12.65 -1.83
C ILE A 90 -0.87 -12.48 -2.69
N VAL A 91 -0.74 -11.37 -3.42
CA VAL A 91 0.35 -11.16 -4.39
C VAL A 91 1.62 -10.52 -3.79
N ARG A 92 1.62 -10.18 -2.48
CA ARG A 92 2.71 -9.42 -1.84
C ARG A 92 4.10 -10.02 -2.04
N GLN A 93 4.23 -11.35 -2.04
CA GLN A 93 5.53 -12.01 -2.22
C GLN A 93 6.07 -11.80 -3.64
N GLN A 94 5.20 -11.93 -4.65
CA GLN A 94 5.55 -11.67 -6.05
C GLN A 94 5.99 -10.21 -6.25
N LEU A 95 5.33 -9.27 -5.57
CA LEU A 95 5.72 -7.85 -5.62
C LEU A 95 7.08 -7.59 -4.96
N LEU A 96 7.45 -8.33 -3.91
CA LEU A 96 8.79 -8.24 -3.31
C LEU A 96 9.88 -8.85 -4.21
N GLU A 97 9.53 -9.82 -5.07
CA GLU A 97 10.42 -10.40 -6.09
C GLU A 97 10.76 -9.41 -7.23
N LEU A 98 10.06 -8.28 -7.33
CA LEU A 98 10.43 -7.22 -8.28
C LEU A 98 11.76 -6.56 -7.93
N ARG A 99 12.18 -6.57 -6.66
CA ARG A 99 13.44 -5.93 -6.22
C ARG A 99 14.67 -6.47 -6.96
N PRO A 100 14.94 -7.78 -7.01
CA PRO A 100 16.08 -8.30 -7.78
C PRO A 100 15.95 -8.03 -9.28
N ILE A 101 14.74 -7.98 -9.85
CA ILE A 101 14.51 -7.67 -11.26
C ILE A 101 14.92 -6.22 -11.55
N LEU A 102 14.41 -5.27 -10.77
CA LEU A 102 14.77 -3.85 -10.88
C LEU A 102 16.27 -3.65 -10.69
N LYS A 103 16.88 -4.32 -9.72
CA LYS A 103 18.34 -4.25 -9.51
C LYS A 103 19.13 -4.75 -10.74
N ARG A 104 18.64 -5.77 -11.45
CA ARG A 104 19.27 -6.25 -12.68
C ARG A 104 19.10 -5.26 -13.83
N LEU A 105 17.95 -4.58 -13.92
CA LEU A 105 17.71 -3.54 -14.92
C LEU A 105 18.57 -2.30 -14.66
N ASP A 106 18.66 -1.86 -13.40
CA ASP A 106 19.53 -0.75 -12.97
C ASP A 106 21.00 -1.02 -13.35
N ALA A 107 21.46 -2.26 -13.20
CA ALA A 107 22.82 -2.66 -13.59
C ALA A 107 23.08 -2.68 -15.10
N ARG A 108 22.03 -2.64 -15.94
CA ARG A 108 22.17 -2.57 -17.41
C ARG A 108 22.31 -1.15 -17.91
N ALA A 109 21.90 -0.14 -17.14
CA ALA A 109 22.13 1.26 -17.47
C ALA A 109 23.61 1.58 -17.39
N LYS A 110 24.21 2.01 -18.51
CA LYS A 110 25.65 2.28 -18.63
C LYS A 110 25.95 3.72 -19.00
N THR A 111 25.04 4.41 -19.67
CA THR A 111 25.24 5.80 -20.07
C THR A 111 24.68 6.75 -19.02
N GLU A 112 25.25 7.95 -18.94
CA GLU A 112 24.73 9.00 -18.05
C GLU A 112 23.30 9.42 -18.44
N GLU A 113 22.96 9.34 -19.73
CA GLU A 113 21.61 9.61 -20.24
C GLU A 113 20.59 8.58 -19.72
N GLU A 114 20.90 7.28 -19.82
CA GLU A 114 20.05 6.20 -19.29
C GLU A 114 19.83 6.34 -17.77
N ILE A 115 20.90 6.65 -17.04
CA ILE A 115 20.84 6.89 -15.60
C ILE A 115 19.98 8.11 -15.30
N GLY A 116 20.10 9.18 -16.09
CA GLY A 116 19.28 10.39 -15.98
C GLY A 116 17.79 10.10 -16.14
N VAL A 117 17.41 9.36 -17.18
CA VAL A 117 16.00 8.98 -17.43
C VAL A 117 15.42 8.16 -16.28
N LEU A 118 16.19 7.21 -15.74
CA LEU A 118 15.76 6.41 -14.60
C LEU A 118 15.61 7.29 -13.34
N GLN A 119 16.52 8.24 -13.12
CA GLN A 119 16.48 9.15 -11.97
C GLN A 119 15.26 10.06 -12.03
N ASP A 120 14.96 10.61 -13.21
CA ASP A 120 13.76 11.42 -13.45
C ASP A 120 12.48 10.61 -13.19
N GLY A 121 12.45 9.34 -13.60
CA GLY A 121 11.35 8.43 -13.31
C GLY A 121 11.15 8.20 -11.80
N ILE A 122 12.23 7.98 -11.06
CA ILE A 122 12.21 7.83 -9.59
C ILE A 122 11.67 9.09 -8.93
N ASP A 123 12.13 10.26 -9.36
CA ASP A 123 11.74 11.53 -8.75
C ASP A 123 10.31 11.92 -9.11
N SER A 124 9.86 11.61 -10.33
CA SER A 124 8.47 11.74 -10.75
C SER A 124 7.53 10.86 -9.90
N ALA A 125 7.89 9.59 -9.69
CA ALA A 125 7.11 8.68 -8.85
C ALA A 125 6.98 9.18 -7.40
N LYS A 126 8.08 9.68 -6.82
CA LYS A 126 8.08 10.28 -5.47
C LYS A 126 7.22 11.54 -5.41
N LYS A 127 7.34 12.44 -6.39
CA LYS A 127 6.54 13.66 -6.47
C LYS A 127 5.05 13.33 -6.59
N CYS A 128 4.68 12.39 -7.45
CA CYS A 128 3.29 11.94 -7.62
C CYS A 128 2.68 11.48 -6.28
N PHE A 129 3.39 10.62 -5.55
CA PHE A 129 2.93 10.17 -4.23
C PHE A 129 2.74 11.34 -3.25
N LEU A 130 3.70 12.27 -3.19
CA LEU A 130 3.61 13.44 -2.30
C LEU A 130 2.48 14.40 -2.68
N ILE A 131 2.20 14.57 -3.98
CA ILE A 131 1.07 15.39 -4.45
C ILE A 131 -0.24 14.76 -4.00
N ILE A 132 -0.42 13.46 -4.21
CA ILE A 132 -1.62 12.74 -3.77
C ILE A 132 -1.77 12.85 -2.25
N LEU A 133 -0.68 12.59 -1.51
CA LEU A 133 -0.69 12.69 -0.05
C LEU A 133 -1.09 14.10 0.42
N ARG A 134 -0.56 15.14 -0.22
CA ARG A 134 -0.90 16.52 0.09
C ARG A 134 -2.38 16.80 -0.15
N LEU A 135 -2.92 16.36 -1.29
CA LEU A 135 -4.33 16.52 -1.62
C LEU A 135 -5.24 15.88 -0.58
N PHE A 136 -4.88 14.69 -0.08
CA PHE A 136 -5.63 14.01 0.98
C PHE A 136 -5.60 14.74 2.34
N TYR A 137 -4.50 15.42 2.68
CA TYR A 137 -4.38 16.15 3.95
C TYR A 137 -4.77 17.62 3.87
N SER A 138 -4.95 18.18 2.67
CA SER A 138 -5.41 19.55 2.45
C SER A 138 -6.92 19.65 2.23
N ALA A 139 -7.61 18.52 2.12
CA ALA A 139 -9.07 18.41 2.07
C ALA A 139 -9.61 18.20 3.49
#